data_AF-A0A7S2QFE0-F1
#
_entry.id   AF-A0A7S2QFE0-F1
#
_cell.length_a   1.000
_cell.length_b   1.000
_cell.length_c   1.000
_cell.angle_alpha   90.00
_cell.angle_beta   90.00
_cell.angle_gamma   90.00
#
_symmetry.space_group_name_H-M   'P 1'
#
loop_
_entity.id
_entity.type
_entity.pdbx_description
1 polymer ?
#
loop_
_entity_poly.entity_id
_entity_poly.type
_entity_poly.pdbx_seq_one_letter_code
_entity_poly.pdbx_strand_id
1 'polypeptide(L)'
;AGGGAERKAPGDSRGVASDAAPKVGAAAEAAAADAEAKEAGAKAIVAAGGGAAALVPGVNWNSGTRAWQIEARKADGPGRVQKSFRVSRFLAGGRTDEQAIEAARQEAVSTLESLIRDGIVRPPRPPAPHQSMVPGVAWG
;
A
#
# COMPACT_ATOMS: atom_id res chain seq x y z
N ALA A 1 65.83 1.62 -52.50
CA ALA A 1 65.25 0.61 -51.59
C ALA A 1 64.78 1.35 -50.35
N GLY A 2 63.51 1.39 -49.94
CA GLY A 2 62.33 0.64 -50.34
C GLY A 2 61.53 0.35 -49.06
N GLY A 3 60.30 0.87 -48.97
CA GLY A 3 59.26 0.49 -47.99
C GLY A 3 59.46 1.02 -46.56
N GLY A 4 58.44 1.39 -45.81
CA GLY A 4 57.00 1.34 -46.02
C GLY A 4 56.32 1.95 -44.80
N ALA A 5 55.23 2.68 -45.02
CA ALA A 5 54.41 3.27 -43.98
C ALA A 5 53.62 2.17 -43.25
N GLU A 6 53.81 2.06 -41.93
CA GLU A 6 52.98 1.17 -41.12
C GLU A 6 51.81 1.96 -40.51
N ARG A 7 50.63 1.73 -41.09
CA ARG A 7 49.33 2.21 -40.62
C ARG A 7 48.86 1.27 -39.52
N LYS A 8 48.70 1.76 -38.28
CA LYS A 8 48.02 1.00 -37.23
C LYS A 8 46.52 1.31 -37.26
N ALA A 9 45.74 0.34 -37.74
CA ALA A 9 44.27 0.36 -37.74
C ALA A 9 43.70 0.19 -36.31
N PRO A 10 42.48 0.67 -36.04
CA PRO A 10 41.78 0.48 -34.77
C PRO A 10 41.28 -0.96 -34.61
N GLY A 11 41.59 -1.56 -33.46
CA GLY A 11 41.07 -2.86 -33.06
C GLY A 11 39.64 -2.74 -32.55
N ASP A 12 38.71 -3.22 -33.36
CA ASP A 12 37.38 -3.66 -32.95
C ASP A 12 37.51 -4.91 -32.09
N SER A 13 36.93 -4.89 -30.89
CA SER A 13 36.69 -6.11 -30.12
C SER A 13 35.35 -5.97 -29.40
N ARG A 14 34.32 -6.44 -30.10
CA ARG A 14 33.05 -6.95 -29.58
C ARG A 14 33.14 -7.52 -28.16
N GLY A 15 32.50 -6.83 -27.22
CA GLY A 15 31.93 -7.42 -26.02
C GLY A 15 30.41 -7.42 -26.15
N VAL A 16 29.85 -8.61 -26.41
CA VAL A 16 28.42 -8.92 -26.40
C VAL A 16 27.93 -9.23 -24.98
N ALA A 17 26.61 -9.20 -24.81
CA ALA A 17 25.78 -9.52 -23.65
C ALA A 17 25.45 -8.32 -22.75
N SER A 18 24.36 -7.62 -23.03
CA SER A 18 23.00 -7.97 -22.53
C SER A 18 22.92 -7.90 -21.01
N ASP A 19 22.81 -6.69 -20.48
CA ASP A 19 21.99 -6.47 -19.28
C ASP A 19 20.84 -5.55 -19.69
N ALA A 20 19.73 -6.21 -20.03
CA ALA A 20 18.48 -5.54 -20.33
C ALA A 20 17.95 -4.96 -19.03
N ALA A 21 18.10 -3.65 -18.88
CA ALA A 21 17.32 -2.88 -17.94
C ALA A 21 15.83 -3.29 -18.05
N PRO A 22 15.15 -3.63 -16.94
CA PRO A 22 13.71 -3.78 -16.99
C PRO A 22 13.11 -2.41 -17.32
N LYS A 23 12.62 -2.28 -18.55
CA LYS A 23 11.65 -1.26 -18.94
C LYS A 23 10.47 -1.38 -17.97
N VAL A 24 10.45 -0.53 -16.95
CA VAL A 24 9.25 -0.24 -16.16
C VAL A 24 8.29 0.58 -17.03
N GLY A 25 7.69 -0.12 -17.97
CA GLY A 25 6.69 0.39 -18.90
C GLY A 25 5.61 -0.67 -19.11
N ALA A 26 4.80 -0.90 -18.08
CA ALA A 26 3.50 -1.58 -18.17
C ALA A 26 2.73 -1.36 -16.85
N ALA A 27 2.41 -0.10 -16.55
CA ALA A 27 1.49 0.25 -15.48
C ALA A 27 0.39 1.16 -16.01
N ALA A 28 -0.24 0.78 -17.13
CA ALA A 28 -1.37 1.51 -17.67
C ALA A 28 -2.20 0.69 -18.68
N GLU A 29 -2.58 -0.56 -18.39
CA GLU A 29 -3.75 -1.16 -19.04
C GLU A 29 -4.24 -2.41 -18.29
N ALA A 30 -5.00 -2.19 -17.23
CA ALA A 30 -5.91 -3.19 -16.66
C ALA A 30 -7.09 -2.48 -15.98
N ALA A 31 -7.54 -1.38 -16.57
CA ALA A 31 -8.61 -0.52 -16.05
C ALA A 31 -9.87 -0.67 -16.92
N ALA A 32 -10.34 -1.90 -17.18
CA ALA A 32 -11.61 -2.12 -17.88
C ALA A 32 -12.19 -3.54 -17.69
N ALA A 33 -12.25 -4.06 -16.46
CA ALA A 33 -13.05 -5.27 -16.18
C ALA A 33 -13.56 -5.40 -14.72
N ASP A 34 -13.51 -4.33 -13.92
CA ASP A 34 -13.86 -4.37 -12.48
C ASP A 34 -14.94 -3.34 -12.17
N ALA A 35 -16.14 -3.54 -12.71
CA ALA A 35 -17.30 -2.70 -12.45
C ALA A 35 -18.44 -3.43 -11.74
N GLU A 36 -18.56 -4.75 -11.88
CA GLU A 36 -19.77 -5.47 -11.41
C GLU A 36 -19.58 -6.30 -10.13
N ALA A 37 -18.33 -6.52 -9.67
CA ALA A 37 -18.06 -7.12 -8.35
C ALA A 37 -18.13 -6.10 -7.18
N LYS A 38 -18.57 -4.86 -7.46
CA LYS A 38 -18.38 -3.68 -6.59
C LYS A 38 -19.33 -3.55 -5.41
N GLU A 39 -20.48 -4.23 -5.38
CA GLU A 39 -21.47 -4.00 -4.31
C GLU A 39 -21.59 -5.12 -3.26
N ALA A 40 -21.26 -6.37 -3.59
CA ALA A 40 -21.39 -7.49 -2.64
C ALA A 40 -20.24 -7.55 -1.61
N GLY A 41 -19.02 -7.14 -2.00
CA GLY A 41 -17.83 -7.24 -1.14
C GLY A 41 -17.78 -6.22 0.00
N ALA A 42 -18.30 -5.00 -0.18
CA ALA A 42 -18.26 -3.95 0.84
C ALA A 42 -19.24 -4.21 2.01
N LYS A 43 -20.34 -4.93 1.74
CA LYS A 43 -21.33 -5.33 2.75
C LYS A 43 -20.88 -6.55 3.55
N ALA A 44 -20.09 -7.45 2.96
CA ALA A 44 -19.56 -8.64 3.63
C ALA A 44 -18.49 -8.33 4.69
N ILE A 45 -17.67 -7.29 4.53
CA ILE A 45 -16.66 -6.92 5.56
C ILE A 45 -17.31 -6.31 6.82
N VAL A 46 -18.51 -5.74 6.69
CA VAL A 46 -19.32 -5.26 7.82
C VAL A 46 -20.15 -6.39 8.45
N ALA A 47 -20.56 -7.39 7.66
CA ALA A 47 -21.38 -8.50 8.14
C ALA A 47 -20.56 -9.69 8.71
N ALA A 48 -19.37 -9.98 8.16
CA ALA A 48 -18.51 -11.07 8.62
C ALA A 48 -17.65 -10.69 9.85
N GLY A 49 -17.59 -9.39 10.20
CA GLY A 49 -16.86 -8.85 11.36
C GLY A 49 -17.75 -8.05 12.32
N GLY A 50 -19.05 -8.36 12.37
CA GLY A 50 -20.10 -7.66 13.12
C GLY A 50 -20.00 -7.75 14.65
N GLY A 51 -18.82 -7.52 15.22
CA GLY A 51 -18.63 -7.39 16.65
C GLY A 51 -17.47 -6.48 16.93
N ALA A 52 -17.74 -5.17 17.02
CA ALA A 52 -16.87 -4.15 17.64
C ALA A 52 -15.35 -4.37 17.47
N ALA A 53 -14.91 -4.86 16.30
CA ALA A 53 -13.53 -5.24 16.07
C ALA A 53 -12.79 -3.93 15.90
N ALA A 54 -12.24 -3.46 17.02
CA ALA A 54 -11.55 -2.19 17.21
C ALA A 54 -10.99 -1.68 15.88
N LEU A 55 -11.70 -0.71 15.29
CA LEU A 55 -11.21 0.05 14.15
C LEU A 55 -9.87 0.60 14.59
N VAL A 56 -8.78 0.01 14.09
CA VAL A 56 -7.42 0.40 14.46
C VAL A 56 -7.30 1.87 14.07
N PRO A 57 -7.16 2.79 15.04
CA PRO A 57 -7.20 4.20 14.73
C PRO A 57 -6.11 4.54 13.69
N GLY A 58 -6.44 5.30 12.65
CA GLY A 58 -5.49 5.62 11.58
C GLY A 58 -5.34 4.58 10.46
N VAL A 59 -6.06 3.45 10.50
CA VAL A 59 -6.19 2.51 9.35
C VAL A 59 -7.63 2.46 8.88
N ASN A 60 -7.87 2.85 7.63
CA ASN A 60 -9.20 2.98 7.05
C ASN A 60 -9.31 2.14 5.77
N TRP A 61 -10.47 1.53 5.54
CA TRP A 61 -10.75 0.86 4.27
C TRP A 61 -11.25 1.87 3.23
N ASN A 62 -10.65 1.87 2.04
CA ASN A 62 -11.13 2.64 0.90
C ASN A 62 -11.80 1.69 -0.11
N SER A 63 -13.12 1.73 -0.17
CA SER A 63 -13.92 0.87 -1.05
C SER A 63 -13.70 1.17 -2.54
N GLY A 64 -13.54 2.44 -2.91
CA GLY A 64 -13.33 2.84 -4.30
C GLY A 64 -12.02 2.32 -4.91
N THR A 65 -10.99 2.15 -4.09
CA THR A 65 -9.68 1.63 -4.51
C THR A 65 -9.40 0.21 -4.02
N ARG A 66 -10.36 -0.42 -3.34
CA ARG A 66 -10.24 -1.73 -2.66
C ARG A 66 -8.91 -1.87 -1.94
N ALA A 67 -8.60 -0.90 -1.07
CA ALA A 67 -7.31 -0.80 -0.40
C ALA A 67 -7.44 -0.36 1.05
N TRP A 68 -6.62 -0.93 1.92
CA TRP A 68 -6.41 -0.40 3.27
C TRP A 68 -5.48 0.81 3.19
N GLN A 69 -5.87 1.92 3.81
CA GLN A 69 -5.08 3.14 3.84
C GLN A 69 -4.72 3.47 5.27
N ILE A 70 -3.43 3.67 5.49
CA ILE A 70 -2.92 4.29 6.71
C ILE A 70 -2.98 5.79 6.51
N GLU A 71 -3.61 6.50 7.43
CA GLU A 71 -3.56 7.95 7.53
C GLU A 71 -3.16 8.33 8.96
N ALA A 72 -1.91 8.77 9.14
CA ALA A 72 -1.38 9.15 10.44
C ALA A 72 -0.65 10.50 10.36
N ARG A 73 -0.61 11.23 11.48
CA ARG A 73 0.16 12.49 11.57
C ARG A 73 1.63 12.17 11.84
N LYS A 74 2.53 12.89 11.16
CA LYS A 74 3.96 12.81 11.45
C LYS A 74 4.25 13.25 12.88
N ALA A 75 5.23 12.62 13.54
CA ALA A 75 5.64 13.03 14.87
C ALA A 75 6.46 14.33 14.86
N ASP A 76 7.32 14.46 13.85
CA ASP A 76 8.39 15.46 13.72
C ASP A 76 7.92 16.82 13.18
N GLY A 77 6.66 16.96 12.75
CA GLY A 77 6.21 18.25 12.22
C GLY A 77 4.82 18.27 11.60
N PRO A 78 4.45 19.39 10.94
CA PRO A 78 3.19 19.49 10.21
C PRO A 78 3.24 18.56 8.99
N GLY A 79 2.42 17.51 9.02
CA GLY A 79 2.31 16.60 7.89
C GLY A 79 1.53 15.34 8.23
N ARG A 80 1.13 14.64 7.17
CA ARG A 80 0.51 13.32 7.26
C ARG A 80 1.35 12.31 6.49
N VAL A 81 1.37 11.08 6.96
CA VAL A 81 1.87 9.92 6.24
C VAL A 81 0.65 9.19 5.73
N GLN A 82 0.60 8.99 4.42
CA GLN A 82 -0.43 8.20 3.76
C GLN A 82 0.21 7.02 3.05
N LYS A 83 -0.28 5.82 3.32
CA LYS A 83 0.22 4.60 2.66
C LYS A 83 -0.95 3.67 2.37
N SER A 84 -0.99 3.14 1.15
CA SER A 84 -2.13 2.36 0.66
C SER A 84 -1.71 0.94 0.29
N PHE A 85 -2.47 -0.04 0.78
CA PHE A 85 -2.27 -1.47 0.62
C PHE A 85 -3.44 -2.02 -0.19
N ARG A 86 -3.24 -2.11 -1.52
CA ARG A 86 -4.26 -2.60 -2.45
C ARG A 86 -4.41 -4.10 -2.34
N VAL A 87 -5.64 -4.58 -2.23
CA VAL A 87 -5.95 -6.01 -2.15
C VAL A 87 -5.48 -6.78 -3.38
N SER A 88 -5.45 -6.15 -4.55
CA SER A 88 -4.93 -6.75 -5.78
C SER A 88 -3.50 -7.28 -5.67
N ARG A 89 -2.67 -6.73 -4.76
CA ARG A 89 -1.30 -7.24 -4.53
C ARG A 89 -1.30 -8.57 -3.75
N PHE A 90 -2.32 -8.80 -2.95
CA PHE A 90 -2.47 -9.96 -2.08
C PHE A 90 -3.34 -11.07 -2.68
N LEU A 91 -4.04 -10.79 -3.78
CA LEU A 91 -4.77 -11.77 -4.58
C LEU A 91 -3.85 -12.71 -5.38
N ALA A 92 -2.55 -12.42 -5.44
CA ALA A 92 -1.58 -13.31 -6.09
C ALA A 92 -1.51 -14.67 -5.37
N GLY A 93 -1.51 -15.76 -6.13
CA GLY A 93 -1.36 -17.12 -5.60
C GLY A 93 -2.66 -17.89 -5.32
N GLY A 94 -3.77 -17.52 -5.97
CA GLY A 94 -5.04 -18.26 -5.85
C GLY A 94 -5.78 -18.05 -4.53
N ARG A 95 -5.46 -16.98 -3.82
CA ARG A 95 -6.16 -16.59 -2.59
C ARG A 95 -7.53 -16.01 -2.91
N THR A 96 -8.49 -16.21 -2.01
CA THR A 96 -9.81 -15.60 -2.12
C THR A 96 -9.74 -14.10 -1.78
N ASP A 97 -10.72 -13.31 -2.24
CA ASP A 97 -10.82 -11.89 -1.92
C ASP A 97 -10.76 -11.62 -0.41
N GLU A 98 -11.46 -12.43 0.39
CA GLU A 98 -11.49 -12.29 1.85
C GLU A 98 -10.10 -12.46 2.47
N GLN A 99 -9.36 -13.50 2.05
CA GLN A 99 -7.98 -13.72 2.50
C GLN A 99 -7.06 -12.58 2.08
N ALA A 100 -7.22 -12.06 0.87
CA ALA A 100 -6.42 -10.95 0.38
C ALA A 100 -6.74 -9.64 1.11
N ILE A 101 -8.01 -9.40 1.44
CA ILE A 101 -8.45 -8.25 2.25
C ILE A 101 -7.86 -8.32 3.65
N GLU A 102 -7.89 -9.49 4.28
CA GLU A 102 -7.35 -9.68 5.63
C GLU A 102 -5.82 -9.55 5.64
N ALA A 103 -5.12 -10.15 4.67
CA ALA A 103 -3.67 -10.02 4.52
C ALA A 103 -3.26 -8.55 4.32
N ALA A 104 -3.98 -7.82 3.47
CA ALA A 104 -3.74 -6.39 3.27
C ALA A 104 -3.99 -5.58 4.55
N ARG A 105 -4.98 -5.94 5.36
CA ARG A 105 -5.26 -5.31 6.66
C ARG A 105 -4.10 -5.54 7.63
N GLN A 106 -3.65 -6.78 7.77
CA GLN A 106 -2.56 -7.15 8.66
C GLN A 106 -1.26 -6.41 8.30
N GLU A 107 -0.94 -6.32 7.00
CA GLU A 107 0.24 -5.60 6.54
C GLU A 107 0.14 -4.08 6.80
N ALA A 108 -1.04 -3.50 6.61
CA ALA A 108 -1.28 -2.10 6.95
C ALA A 108 -1.11 -1.82 8.44
N VAL A 109 -1.65 -2.67 9.31
CA VAL A 109 -1.50 -2.53 10.78
C VAL A 109 -0.03 -2.68 11.19
N SER A 110 0.66 -3.73 10.73
CA SER A 110 2.08 -3.96 11.02
C SER A 110 2.95 -2.79 10.55
N THR A 111 2.64 -2.22 9.38
CA THR A 111 3.34 -1.02 8.89
C THR A 111 3.08 0.19 9.77
N LEU A 112 1.84 0.42 10.21
CA LEU A 112 1.52 1.52 11.12
C LEU A 112 2.27 1.36 12.45
N GLU A 113 2.28 0.16 13.03
CA GLU A 113 3.02 -0.13 14.27
C GLU A 113 4.52 0.13 14.11
N SER A 114 5.10 -0.25 12.97
CA SER A 114 6.50 0.02 12.66
C SER A 114 6.77 1.53 12.58
N LEU A 115 5.91 2.28 11.88
CA LEU A 115 6.03 3.74 11.79
C LEU A 115 5.90 4.43 13.16
N ILE A 116 5.07 3.91 14.07
CA ILE A 116 4.93 4.42 15.44
C ILE A 116 6.19 4.09 16.24
N ARG A 117 6.69 2.86 16.14
CA ARG A 117 7.89 2.38 16.82
C ARG A 117 9.12 3.19 16.43
N ASP A 118 9.25 3.51 15.14
CA ASP A 118 10.34 4.33 14.60
C ASP A 118 10.19 5.83 14.94
N GLY A 119 9.08 6.22 15.59
CA GLY A 119 8.80 7.61 15.94
C GLY A 119 8.48 8.49 14.73
N ILE A 120 8.18 7.90 13.56
CA ILE A 120 7.87 8.65 12.33
C ILE A 120 6.46 9.24 12.41
N VAL A 121 5.50 8.46 12.93
CA VAL A 121 4.11 8.88 13.11
C VAL A 121 3.70 8.83 14.57
N ARG A 122 2.78 9.70 14.96
CA ARG A 122 2.21 9.68 16.31
C ARG A 122 1.26 8.50 16.46
N PRO A 123 1.23 7.88 17.65
CA PRO A 123 0.21 6.90 17.96
C PRO A 123 -1.17 7.54 17.75
N PRO A 124 -2.07 6.86 17.03
CA PRO A 124 -3.35 7.42 16.69
C PRO A 124 -4.17 7.58 17.96
N ARG A 125 -4.80 8.74 18.13
CA ARG A 125 -5.54 9.05 19.36
C ARG A 125 -6.74 8.12 19.47
N PRO A 126 -6.98 7.47 20.61
CA PRO A 126 -8.22 6.74 20.81
C PRO A 126 -9.39 7.72 20.62
N PRO A 127 -10.54 7.25 20.09
CA PRO A 127 -11.72 8.09 19.99
C PRO A 127 -12.03 8.66 21.37
N ALA A 128 -12.27 9.97 21.42
CA ALA A 128 -12.67 10.58 22.68
C ALA A 128 -13.93 9.87 23.19
N PRO A 129 -14.04 9.60 24.50
CA PRO A 129 -15.29 9.11 25.06
C PRO A 129 -16.40 10.08 24.65
N HIS A 130 -17.52 9.56 24.13
CA HIS A 130 -18.66 10.39 23.74
C HIS A 130 -19.12 11.17 24.97
N GLN A 131 -18.82 12.48 25.02
CA GLN A 131 -19.40 13.35 26.02
C GLN A 131 -20.82 13.66 25.57
N SER A 132 -21.79 13.21 26.36
CA SER A 132 -23.18 13.57 26.17
C SER A 132 -23.31 15.09 26.25
N MET A 133 -24.04 15.70 25.30
CA MET A 133 -24.38 17.14 25.36
C MET A 133 -25.38 17.44 26.49
N VAL A 134 -25.91 16.42 27.17
CA VAL A 134 -26.72 16.57 28.38
C VAL A 134 -25.77 16.71 29.57
N PRO A 135 -25.72 17.88 30.24
CA PRO A 135 -24.92 18.05 31.44
C PRO A 135 -25.34 17.01 32.49
N GLY A 136 -24.37 16.24 33.01
CA GLY A 136 -24.59 15.33 34.13
C GLY A 136 -24.83 13.85 33.80
N VAL A 137 -24.83 13.43 32.52
CA VAL A 137 -24.92 12.01 32.17
C VAL A 137 -23.59 11.52 31.60
N ALA A 138 -22.91 10.65 32.35
CA ALA A 138 -21.79 9.85 31.87
C ALA A 138 -22.24 8.39 31.77
N TRP A 139 -22.08 7.79 30.59
CA TRP A 139 -22.25 6.35 30.42
C TRP A 139 -20.88 5.69 30.64
N GLY A 140 -20.77 4.91 31.71
CA GLY A 140 -19.59 4.11 32.05
C GLY A 140 -19.68 2.70 31.51
#